data_AF-A0A076MNK8-F1
#
_entry.id   AF-A0A076MNK8-F1
#
_cell.length_a   1.000
_cell.length_b   1.000
_cell.length_c   1.000
_cell.angle_alpha   90.00
_cell.angle_beta   90.00
_cell.angle_gamma   90.00
#
_symmetry.space_group_name_H-M   'P 1'
#
loop_
_entity.id
_entity.type
_entity.pdbx_description
1 polymer ?
#
loop_
_entity_poly.entity_id
_entity_poly.type
_entity_poly.pdbx_seq_one_letter_code
_entity_poly.pdbx_strand_id
1 'polypeptide(L)'
;MPGRPVSVIVTPTGGMLTPAQHPHVPTQPGQIAEDVARCAAAGASVAALHARRPDHAATCDSAVYREINELVRRRCDVVVNNSTGGGLNGDMGRETADGAVVDHEQRLAGAGAGADTCTLDTITAYVRGPDGETLMSTPRWFARRLAAAFRAAGAKPECRTW
;
A
#
# COMPACT_ATOMS: atom_id res chain seq x y z
N MET A 1 14.90 -8.32 -33.01
CA MET A 1 15.29 -8.46 -31.59
C MET A 1 14.03 -8.65 -30.79
N PRO A 2 13.95 -9.60 -29.83
CA PRO A 2 12.85 -9.58 -28.88
C PRO A 2 12.83 -8.21 -28.17
N GLY A 3 11.64 -7.65 -27.96
CA GLY A 3 11.47 -6.35 -27.33
C GLY A 3 12.07 -6.31 -25.91
N ARG A 4 12.38 -5.11 -25.40
CA ARG A 4 12.84 -4.96 -24.02
C ARG A 4 11.77 -5.52 -23.06
N PRO A 5 12.15 -6.31 -22.04
CA PRO A 5 11.21 -6.75 -21.01
C PRO A 5 10.53 -5.55 -20.36
N VAL A 6 9.22 -5.66 -20.13
CA VAL A 6 8.40 -4.64 -19.47
C VAL A 6 7.87 -5.23 -18.17
N SER A 7 8.01 -4.49 -17.07
CA SER A 7 7.41 -4.86 -15.79
C SER A 7 6.00 -4.31 -15.70
N VAL A 8 5.05 -5.17 -15.34
CA VAL A 8 3.65 -4.79 -15.14
C VAL A 8 3.34 -4.89 -13.65
N ILE A 9 2.85 -3.78 -13.09
CA ILE A 9 2.49 -3.67 -11.67
C ILE A 9 0.97 -3.70 -11.54
N VAL A 10 0.44 -4.62 -10.73
CA VAL A 10 -0.98 -4.65 -10.39
C VAL A 10 -1.24 -4.01 -9.03
N THR A 11 -2.32 -3.24 -8.92
CA THR A 11 -2.81 -2.62 -7.67
C THR A 11 -4.27 -3.04 -7.43
N PRO A 12 -4.52 -4.21 -6.85
CA PRO A 12 -5.85 -4.84 -6.87
C PRO A 12 -6.90 -4.07 -6.04
N THR A 13 -6.47 -3.37 -4.99
CA THR A 13 -7.37 -2.75 -4.00
C THR A 13 -7.26 -1.22 -3.95
N GLY A 14 -6.03 -0.69 -3.92
CA GLY A 14 -5.76 0.73 -3.64
C GLY A 14 -6.10 1.14 -2.20
N GLY A 15 -5.89 2.41 -1.84
CA GLY A 15 -6.16 2.98 -0.50
C GLY A 15 -7.54 3.59 -0.29
N MET A 16 -8.29 3.80 -1.38
CA MET A 16 -9.43 4.73 -1.42
C MET A 16 -10.75 4.10 -1.84
N LEU A 17 -10.69 3.13 -2.75
CA LEU A 17 -11.90 2.50 -3.31
C LEU A 17 -12.60 1.67 -2.24
N THR A 18 -13.94 1.77 -2.20
CA THR A 18 -14.79 1.06 -1.25
C THR A 18 -15.69 0.03 -1.96
N PRO A 19 -16.13 -1.04 -1.27
CA PRO A 19 -17.10 -1.99 -1.83
C PRO A 19 -18.44 -1.36 -2.26
N ALA A 20 -18.83 -0.24 -1.63
CA ALA A 20 -20.02 0.51 -2.01
C ALA A 20 -19.89 1.16 -3.41
N GLN A 21 -18.67 1.53 -3.81
CA GLN A 21 -18.37 2.08 -5.13
C GLN A 21 -18.13 0.97 -6.16
N HIS A 22 -17.50 -0.13 -5.75
CA HIS A 22 -17.24 -1.27 -6.62
C HIS A 22 -17.30 -2.59 -5.83
N PRO A 23 -18.39 -3.38 -5.95
CA PRO A 23 -18.60 -4.59 -5.15
C PRO A 23 -17.52 -5.68 -5.31
N HIS A 24 -16.77 -5.66 -6.42
CA HIS A 24 -15.71 -6.64 -6.68
C HIS A 24 -14.32 -6.17 -6.26
N VAL A 25 -14.18 -5.02 -5.57
CA VAL A 25 -12.87 -4.62 -5.04
C VAL A 25 -12.42 -5.63 -3.96
N PRO A 26 -11.27 -6.31 -4.11
CA PRO A 26 -10.79 -7.25 -3.12
C PRO A 26 -10.28 -6.46 -1.90
N THR A 27 -10.77 -6.78 -0.70
CA THR A 27 -10.37 -6.06 0.53
C THR A 27 -9.75 -6.98 1.55
N GLN A 28 -10.14 -8.26 1.57
CA GLN A 28 -9.64 -9.22 2.54
C GLN A 28 -8.40 -9.97 2.02
N PRO A 29 -7.48 -10.43 2.88
CA PRO A 29 -6.21 -11.01 2.45
C PRO A 29 -6.33 -12.15 1.42
N GLY A 30 -7.28 -13.06 1.62
CA GLY A 30 -7.57 -14.15 0.67
C GLY A 30 -8.02 -13.64 -0.71
N GLN A 31 -8.88 -12.62 -0.74
CA GLN A 31 -9.39 -12.02 -1.98
C GLN A 31 -8.27 -11.31 -2.74
N ILE A 32 -7.44 -10.55 -2.01
CA ILE A 32 -6.30 -9.82 -2.60
C ILE A 32 -5.30 -10.81 -3.20
N ALA A 33 -4.95 -11.86 -2.46
CA ALA A 33 -4.01 -12.86 -2.94
C ALA A 33 -4.53 -13.65 -4.16
N GLU A 34 -5.84 -13.92 -4.21
CA GLU A 34 -6.46 -14.55 -5.38
C GLU A 34 -6.43 -13.63 -6.60
N ASP A 35 -6.75 -12.35 -6.44
CA ASP A 35 -6.70 -11.37 -7.53
C ASP A 35 -5.28 -11.18 -8.06
N VAL A 36 -4.29 -11.06 -7.16
CA VAL A 36 -2.87 -11.01 -7.53
C VAL A 36 -2.45 -12.25 -8.32
N ALA A 37 -2.87 -13.44 -7.90
CA ALA A 37 -2.54 -14.67 -8.61
C ALA A 37 -3.12 -14.69 -10.03
N ARG A 38 -4.35 -14.21 -10.23
CA ARG A 38 -4.94 -14.04 -11.57
C ARG A 38 -4.15 -13.05 -12.42
N CYS A 39 -3.75 -11.92 -11.84
CA CYS A 39 -2.96 -10.91 -12.55
C CYS A 39 -1.55 -11.42 -12.89
N ALA A 40 -0.92 -12.19 -11.99
CA ALA A 40 0.35 -12.84 -12.25
C ALA A 40 0.25 -13.84 -13.40
N ALA A 41 -0.80 -14.66 -13.43
CA ALA A 41 -1.08 -15.58 -14.54
C ALA A 41 -1.31 -14.84 -15.87
N ALA A 42 -1.77 -13.59 -15.82
CA ALA A 42 -1.92 -12.71 -16.99
C ALA A 42 -0.65 -11.93 -17.37
N GLY A 43 0.45 -12.07 -16.61
CA GLY A 43 1.75 -11.45 -16.90
C GLY A 43 2.18 -10.30 -15.99
N ALA A 44 1.48 -10.03 -14.89
CA ALA A 44 1.94 -9.09 -13.88
C ALA A 44 3.20 -9.64 -13.17
N SER A 45 4.19 -8.77 -12.96
CA SER A 45 5.46 -9.14 -12.31
C SER A 45 5.63 -8.54 -10.92
N VAL A 46 4.77 -7.57 -10.54
CA VAL A 46 4.80 -6.88 -9.25
C VAL A 46 3.37 -6.71 -8.74
N ALA A 47 3.16 -6.94 -7.44
CA ALA A 47 1.91 -6.66 -6.75
C ALA A 47 2.11 -5.52 -5.76
N ALA A 48 1.46 -4.38 -6.01
CA ALA A 48 1.44 -3.23 -5.11
C ALA A 48 0.18 -3.24 -4.25
N LEU A 49 0.39 -3.52 -2.97
CA LEU A 49 -0.64 -3.96 -2.04
C LEU A 49 -1.01 -2.86 -1.06
N HIS A 50 -2.31 -2.82 -0.76
CA HIS A 50 -2.88 -2.05 0.33
C HIS A 50 -3.63 -3.01 1.23
N ALA A 51 -3.49 -2.85 2.54
CA ALA A 51 -4.24 -3.61 3.52
C ALA A 51 -5.56 -2.91 3.88
N ARG A 52 -6.54 -3.71 4.30
CA ARG A 52 -7.81 -3.26 4.85
C ARG A 52 -8.11 -4.00 6.14
N ARG A 53 -8.82 -3.33 7.04
CA ARG A 53 -9.46 -3.95 8.21
C ARG A 53 -10.66 -4.82 7.77
N PRO A 54 -11.23 -5.63 8.68
CA PRO A 54 -12.45 -6.39 8.41
C PRO A 54 -13.65 -5.52 7.99
N ASP A 55 -13.68 -4.25 8.40
CA ASP A 55 -14.69 -3.26 8.02
C ASP A 55 -14.41 -2.53 6.68
N HIS A 56 -13.41 -3.00 5.92
CA HIS A 56 -12.96 -2.43 4.65
C HIS A 56 -12.27 -1.05 4.73
N ALA A 57 -11.99 -0.52 5.92
CA ALA A 57 -11.23 0.71 6.08
C ALA A 57 -9.71 0.48 5.92
N ALA A 58 -8.97 1.51 5.51
CA ALA A 58 -7.54 1.42 5.28
C ALA A 58 -6.76 1.15 6.58
N THR A 59 -5.72 0.32 6.47
CA THR A 59 -4.77 0.07 7.55
C THR A 59 -3.38 -0.14 6.97
N CYS A 60 -2.37 0.13 7.79
CA CYS A 60 -1.00 -0.30 7.52
C CYS A 60 -0.51 -1.33 8.55
N ASP A 61 -1.41 -2.01 9.25
CA ASP A 61 -1.07 -3.07 10.19
C ASP A 61 -0.18 -4.14 9.52
N SER A 62 1.00 -4.31 10.10
CA SER A 62 2.01 -5.25 9.64
C SER A 62 1.53 -6.71 9.66
N ALA A 63 0.62 -7.07 10.56
CA ALA A 63 0.06 -8.42 10.65
C ALA A 63 -0.83 -8.72 9.43
N VAL A 64 -1.71 -7.78 9.07
CA VAL A 64 -2.58 -7.91 7.89
C VAL A 64 -1.74 -7.97 6.61
N TYR A 65 -0.74 -7.09 6.48
CA TYR A 65 0.18 -7.16 5.34
C TYR A 65 0.95 -8.48 5.28
N ARG A 66 1.42 -8.99 6.42
CA ARG A 66 2.15 -10.28 6.46
C ARG A 66 1.27 -11.42 5.97
N GLU A 67 0.01 -11.45 6.38
CA GLU A 67 -0.96 -12.44 5.91
C GLU A 67 -1.15 -12.35 4.39
N ILE A 68 -1.35 -11.14 3.84
CA ILE A 68 -1.47 -10.93 2.39
C ILE A 68 -0.20 -11.43 1.68
N ASN A 69 0.97 -11.02 2.15
CA ASN A 69 2.27 -11.33 1.55
C ASN A 69 2.52 -12.84 1.50
N GLU A 70 2.22 -13.54 2.59
CA GLU A 70 2.31 -15.00 2.66
C GLU A 70 1.32 -15.70 1.71
N LEU A 71 0.07 -15.22 1.65
CA LEU A 71 -0.94 -15.77 0.75
C LEU A 71 -0.59 -15.56 -0.72
N VAL A 72 -0.02 -14.41 -1.08
CA VAL A 72 0.47 -14.10 -2.43
C VAL A 72 1.64 -15.02 -2.79
N ARG A 73 2.67 -15.09 -1.94
CA ARG A 73 3.87 -15.93 -2.17
C ARG A 73 3.55 -17.42 -2.26
N ARG A 74 2.48 -17.90 -1.61
CA ARG A 74 2.00 -19.28 -1.76
C ARG A 74 1.33 -19.55 -3.12
N ARG A 75 0.89 -18.53 -3.84
CA ARG A 75 0.09 -18.66 -5.08
C ARG A 75 0.88 -18.33 -6.35
N CYS A 76 1.80 -17.38 -6.28
CA CYS A 76 2.55 -16.91 -7.45
C CYS A 76 3.90 -16.30 -7.07
N ASP A 77 4.82 -16.29 -8.04
CA ASP A 77 6.13 -15.66 -7.94
C ASP A 77 6.06 -14.24 -8.53
N VAL A 78 5.85 -13.24 -7.67
CA VAL A 78 5.82 -11.82 -8.02
C VAL A 78 6.56 -11.02 -6.96
N VAL A 79 7.11 -9.86 -7.36
CA VAL A 79 7.64 -8.90 -6.40
C VAL A 79 6.50 -8.32 -5.58
N VAL A 80 6.60 -8.41 -4.26
CA VAL A 80 5.60 -7.89 -3.32
C VAL A 80 6.00 -6.49 -2.86
N ASN A 81 5.11 -5.52 -3.11
CA ASN A 81 5.27 -4.12 -2.72
C ASN A 81 4.18 -3.72 -1.71
N ASN A 82 4.57 -3.35 -0.49
CA ASN A 82 3.63 -2.84 0.51
C ASN A 82 3.52 -1.31 0.45
N SER A 83 2.29 -0.80 0.48
CA SER A 83 2.05 0.63 0.56
C SER A 83 2.35 1.17 1.96
N THR A 84 3.18 2.21 2.03
CA THR A 84 3.28 3.10 3.21
C THR A 84 2.61 4.46 2.97
N GLY A 85 1.85 4.59 1.88
CA GLY A 85 0.91 5.69 1.68
C GLY A 85 -0.43 5.38 2.34
N GLY A 86 -0.84 4.11 2.31
CA GLY A 86 -2.06 3.61 2.94
C GLY A 86 -3.32 4.15 2.26
N GLY A 87 -4.21 4.74 3.04
CA GLY A 87 -5.45 5.40 2.60
C GLY A 87 -5.74 6.61 3.49
N LEU A 88 -6.93 7.17 3.40
CA LEU A 88 -7.31 8.37 4.17
C LEU A 88 -8.25 8.09 5.35
N ASN A 89 -8.69 6.85 5.52
CA ASN A 89 -9.61 6.45 6.57
C ASN A 89 -9.05 5.30 7.43
N GLY A 90 -9.88 4.76 8.31
CA GLY A 90 -9.49 3.64 9.16
C GLY A 90 -8.40 4.04 10.13
N ASP A 91 -7.32 3.26 10.18
CA ASP A 91 -6.20 3.53 11.08
C ASP A 91 -5.32 4.67 10.56
N MET A 92 -5.42 4.99 9.27
CA MET A 92 -4.51 5.92 8.61
C MET A 92 -4.83 7.40 8.90
N GLY A 93 -6.07 7.71 9.25
CA GLY A 93 -6.52 9.08 9.52
C GLY A 93 -6.37 9.46 10.99
N ARG A 94 -5.90 10.68 11.25
CA ARG A 94 -5.85 11.28 12.59
C ARG A 94 -6.38 12.71 12.55
N GLU A 95 -7.28 13.05 13.46
CA GLU A 95 -7.77 14.42 13.63
C GLU A 95 -6.79 15.29 14.42
N THR A 96 -6.64 16.55 14.01
CA THR A 96 -5.84 17.56 14.69
C THR A 96 -6.62 18.87 14.80
N ALA A 97 -6.08 19.86 15.53
CA ALA A 97 -6.72 21.18 15.61
C ALA A 97 -6.85 21.88 14.24
N ASP A 98 -5.99 21.53 13.29
CA ASP A 98 -5.93 22.12 11.94
C ASP A 98 -6.60 21.23 10.86
N GLY A 99 -7.25 20.13 11.29
CA GLY A 99 -7.95 19.19 10.41
C GLY A 99 -7.32 17.79 10.33
N ALA A 100 -7.85 16.97 9.43
CA ALA A 100 -7.47 15.58 9.25
C ALA A 100 -6.08 15.44 8.61
N VAL A 101 -5.25 14.56 9.16
CA VAL A 101 -3.91 14.25 8.65
C VAL A 101 -3.68 12.74 8.58
N VAL A 102 -2.79 12.29 7.68
CA VAL A 102 -2.37 10.88 7.68
C VAL A 102 -1.38 10.62 8.82
N ASP A 103 -1.58 9.53 9.56
CA ASP A 103 -0.75 9.12 10.68
C ASP A 103 0.60 8.54 10.21
N HIS A 104 1.70 9.16 10.66
CA HIS A 104 3.07 8.79 10.31
C HIS A 104 3.51 7.44 10.89
N GLU A 105 3.08 7.09 12.10
CA GLU A 105 3.49 5.82 12.72
C GLU A 105 2.76 4.65 12.05
N GLN A 106 1.51 4.85 11.65
CA GLN A 106 0.77 3.87 10.86
C GLN A 106 1.43 3.64 9.50
N ARG A 107 1.86 4.70 8.80
CA ARG A 107 2.61 4.57 7.55
C ARG A 107 3.90 3.75 7.72
N LEU A 108 4.61 3.88 8.85
CA LEU A 108 5.83 3.11 9.12
C LEU A 108 5.54 1.61 9.34
N ALA A 109 4.40 1.26 9.93
CA ALA A 109 4.05 -0.12 10.25
C ALA A 109 4.03 -1.03 9.00
N GLY A 110 3.61 -0.50 7.85
CA GLY A 110 3.54 -1.25 6.58
C GLY A 110 4.89 -1.79 6.10
N ALA A 111 5.99 -1.15 6.49
CA ALA A 111 7.36 -1.58 6.14
C ALA A 111 7.80 -2.86 6.88
N GLY A 112 7.22 -3.13 8.06
CA GLY A 112 7.63 -4.24 8.93
C GLY A 112 7.11 -5.62 8.54
N ALA A 113 6.36 -5.73 7.44
CA ALA A 113 5.65 -6.94 7.05
C ALA A 113 6.43 -7.85 6.05
N GLY A 114 7.71 -7.56 5.81
CA GLY A 114 8.58 -8.45 5.02
C GLY A 114 8.27 -8.46 3.52
N ALA A 115 7.91 -7.31 2.95
CA ALA A 115 7.78 -7.11 1.51
C ALA A 115 9.15 -6.90 0.83
N ASP A 116 9.22 -7.13 -0.48
CA ASP A 116 10.45 -6.97 -1.26
C ASP A 116 10.71 -5.48 -1.56
N THR A 117 9.63 -4.72 -1.75
CA THR A 117 9.66 -3.27 -1.92
C THR A 117 8.58 -2.59 -1.07
N CYS A 118 8.74 -1.29 -0.86
CA CYS A 118 7.72 -0.45 -0.23
C CYS A 118 7.59 0.85 -1.00
N THR A 119 6.35 1.32 -1.22
CA THR A 119 6.12 2.64 -1.82
C THR A 119 6.68 3.74 -0.91
N LEU A 120 7.41 4.70 -1.49
CA LEU A 120 7.82 5.94 -0.85
C LEU A 120 7.15 7.14 -1.53
N ASP A 121 6.07 7.66 -0.96
CA ASP A 121 5.51 8.93 -1.43
C ASP A 121 6.38 10.08 -0.92
N THR A 122 7.07 10.79 -1.82
CA THR A 122 7.94 11.93 -1.46
C THR A 122 7.22 13.27 -1.55
N ILE A 123 5.91 13.27 -1.31
CA ILE A 123 5.05 14.45 -1.48
C ILE A 123 4.42 14.88 -0.16
N THR A 124 4.08 16.16 -0.09
CA THR A 124 3.14 16.71 0.90
C THR A 124 1.98 17.33 0.13
N ALA A 125 0.77 16.80 0.32
CA ALA A 125 -0.41 17.22 -0.42
C ALA A 125 -1.67 17.11 0.42
N TYR A 126 -2.67 17.94 0.14
CA TYR A 126 -4.05 17.68 0.54
C TYR A 126 -4.64 16.69 -0.45
N VAL A 127 -5.13 15.56 0.08
CA VAL A 127 -5.79 14.53 -0.71
C VAL A 127 -7.26 14.56 -0.38
N ARG A 128 -8.10 14.66 -1.41
CA ARG A 128 -9.56 14.68 -1.27
C ARG A 128 -10.09 13.26 -1.26
N GLY A 129 -10.77 12.89 -0.17
CA GLY A 129 -11.55 11.68 -0.03
C GLY A 129 -13.05 11.95 0.09
N PRO A 130 -13.86 10.90 0.32
CA PRO A 130 -15.31 11.03 0.52
C PRO A 130 -15.66 11.91 1.73
N ASP A 131 -14.85 11.85 2.79
CA ASP A 131 -15.12 12.50 4.08
C ASP A 131 -14.48 13.90 4.19
N GLY A 132 -13.82 14.39 3.13
CA GLY A 132 -13.18 15.71 3.10
C GLY A 132 -11.74 15.68 2.57
N GLU A 133 -10.95 16.67 2.98
CA GLU A 133 -9.53 16.76 2.63
C GLU A 133 -8.66 16.32 3.80
N THR A 134 -7.67 15.50 3.51
CA THR A 134 -6.70 15.01 4.51
C THR A 134 -5.29 15.42 4.07
N LEU A 135 -4.52 15.99 4.99
CA LEU A 135 -3.12 16.31 4.73
C LEU A 135 -2.28 15.03 4.78
N MET A 136 -1.83 14.57 3.61
CA MET A 136 -0.81 13.55 3.48
C MET A 136 0.55 14.22 3.49
N SER A 137 1.18 14.30 4.67
CA SER A 137 2.49 14.95 4.81
C SER A 137 3.64 13.95 4.75
N THR A 138 4.64 14.24 3.91
CA THR A 138 5.91 13.51 3.90
C THR A 138 7.08 14.50 3.93
N PRO A 139 7.26 15.23 5.04
CA PRO A 139 8.38 16.15 5.18
C PRO A 139 9.71 15.39 5.09
N ARG A 140 10.80 16.12 4.77
CA ARG A 140 12.14 15.53 4.58
C ARG A 140 12.59 14.61 5.73
N TRP A 141 12.28 14.96 6.98
CA TRP A 141 12.64 14.15 8.13
C TRP A 141 11.87 12.82 8.15
N PHE A 142 10.60 12.81 7.76
CA PHE A 142 9.77 11.61 7.73
C PHE A 142 10.13 10.72 6.54
N ALA A 143 10.38 11.31 5.37
CA ALA A 143 10.91 10.57 4.21
C ALA A 143 12.23 9.83 4.55
N ARG A 144 13.12 10.46 5.32
CA ARG A 144 14.35 9.83 5.83
C ARG A 144 14.06 8.70 6.81
N ARG A 145 13.05 8.84 7.68
CA ARG A 145 12.60 7.75 8.58
C ARG A 145 12.06 6.56 7.80
N LEU A 146 11.19 6.77 6.81
CA LEU A 146 10.69 5.70 5.93
C LEU A 146 11.85 5.00 5.21
N ALA A 147 12.77 5.76 4.59
CA ALA A 147 13.92 5.18 3.91
C ALA A 147 14.86 4.40 4.86
N ALA A 148 14.98 4.80 6.13
CA ALA A 148 15.70 4.04 7.13
C ALA A 148 14.96 2.74 7.50
N ALA A 149 13.65 2.80 7.70
CA ALA A 149 12.82 1.63 7.99
C ALA A 149 12.88 0.60 6.85
N PHE A 150 12.83 1.05 5.59
CA PHE A 150 12.89 0.15 4.43
C PHE A 150 14.24 -0.56 4.34
N ARG A 151 15.35 0.17 4.57
CA ARG A 151 16.68 -0.43 4.64
C ARG A 151 16.80 -1.45 5.76
N ALA A 152 16.28 -1.15 6.95
CA ALA A 152 16.28 -2.07 8.08
C ALA A 152 15.45 -3.35 7.79
N ALA A 153 14.35 -3.20 7.05
CA ALA A 153 13.50 -4.31 6.63
C ALA A 153 14.04 -5.08 5.40
N GLY A 154 15.12 -4.63 4.77
CA GLY A 154 15.63 -5.18 3.51
C GLY A 154 14.75 -4.87 2.28
N ALA A 155 13.80 -3.94 2.40
CA ALA A 155 12.89 -3.55 1.34
C ALA A 155 13.46 -2.41 0.48
N LYS A 156 13.33 -2.50 -0.85
CA LYS A 156 13.71 -1.42 -1.76
C LYS A 156 12.60 -0.35 -1.85
N PRO A 157 12.91 0.96 -1.77
CA PRO A 157 11.91 1.99 -2.01
C PRO A 157 11.45 2.01 -3.47
N GLU A 158 10.14 2.09 -3.68
CA GLU A 158 9.52 2.53 -4.94
C GLU A 158 9.12 4.00 -4.78
N CYS A 159 9.92 4.92 -5.32
CA CYS A 159 9.62 6.34 -5.22
C CYS A 159 8.39 6.71 -6.07
N ARG A 160 7.31 7.14 -5.43
CA ARG A 160 6.16 7.75 -6.11
C ARG A 160 6.32 9.25 -6.19
N THR A 161 6.47 9.73 -7.42
CA THR A 161 6.50 11.14 -7.79
C THR A 161 5.20 11.48 -8.52
N TRP A 162 4.54 12.55 -8.09
CA TRP A 162 3.29 13.05 -8.67
C TRP A 162 3.54 14.37 -9.37
#